data_AF-A0A952K7L8-F1
#
_entry.id   AF-A0A952K7L8-F1
#
_cell.length_a   1.000
_cell.length_b   1.000
_cell.length_c   1.000
_cell.angle_alpha   90.00
_cell.angle_beta   90.00
_cell.angle_gamma   90.00
#
_symmetry.space_group_name_H-M   'P 1'
#
loop_
_entity.id
_entity.type
_entity.pdbx_description
1 polymer ?
#
loop_
_entity_poly.entity_id
_entity_poly.type
_entity_poly.pdbx_seq_one_letter_code
_entity_poly.pdbx_strand_id
1 'polypeptide(L)' 'VEEVCEPFLVRAGMIARTPRGRVATGQAWTHLGMTPPSGVSGLSQAGLFD' A
#
# COMPACT_ATOMS: atom_id res chain seq x y z
N VAL A 1 4.61 -10.23 15.36
CA VAL A 1 5.29 -9.58 14.21
C VAL A 1 4.30 -8.78 13.37
N GLU A 2 3.18 -9.37 12.92
CA GLU A 2 2.15 -8.64 12.14
C GLU A 2 1.55 -7.43 12.87
N GLU A 3 1.32 -7.51 14.19
CA GLU A 3 0.78 -6.39 14.99
C GLU A 3 1.67 -5.14 15.00
N VAL A 4 2.96 -5.30 14.72
CA VAL A 4 3.94 -4.19 14.69
C VAL A 4 4.19 -3.72 13.26
N CYS A 5 4.24 -4.66 12.32
CA CYS A 5 4.52 -4.36 10.92
C CYS A 5 3.33 -3.66 10.24
N GLU A 6 2.09 -4.11 10.46
CA GLU A 6 0.92 -3.54 9.78
C GLU A 6 0.75 -2.02 10.03
N PRO A 7 0.83 -1.50 11.28
CA PRO A 7 0.74 -0.07 11.53
C PRO A 7 1.84 0.75 10.84
N PHE A 8 3.03 0.17 10.69
CA PHE A 8 4.13 0.80 9.96
C PHE A 8 3.85 0.83 8.47
N LEU A 9 3.50 -0.31 7.86
CA LEU A 9 3.27 -0.43 6.42
C LEU A 9 2.09 0.42 5.93
N VAL A 10 1.03 0.55 6.76
CA VAL A 10 -0.10 1.44 6.48
C VAL A 10 0.32 2.91 6.56
N ARG A 11 1.07 3.32 7.60
CA ARG A 11 1.56 4.71 7.72
C ARG A 11 2.57 5.07 6.63
N ALA A 12 3.37 4.11 6.18
CA ALA A 12 4.34 4.29 5.12
C ALA A 12 3.71 4.32 3.71
N GLY A 13 2.38 4.17 3.59
CA GLY A 13 1.68 4.16 2.31
C GLY A 13 1.91 2.90 1.48
N MET A 14 2.48 1.84 2.06
CA MET A 14 2.80 0.59 1.38
C MET A 14 1.61 -0.40 1.36
N ILE A 15 0.70 -0.29 2.31
CA ILE A 15 -0.53 -1.11 2.39
C ILE A 15 -1.76 -0.22 2.47
N ALA A 16 -2.75 -0.51 1.63
CA ALA A 16 -4.08 0.08 1.71
C ALA A 16 -5.09 -0.91 2.32
N ARG A 17 -6.05 -0.38 3.09
CA ARG A 17 -7.19 -1.15 3.62
C ARG A 17 -8.36 -1.08 2.65
N THR A 18 -8.98 -2.22 2.38
CA THR A 18 -10.16 -2.34 1.52
C THR A 18 -11.23 -3.18 2.21
N PRO A 19 -12.51 -3.14 1.78
CA PRO A 19 -13.55 -4.04 2.30
C PRO A 19 -13.22 -5.54 2.12
N ARG A 20 -12.32 -5.88 1.21
CA ARG A 20 -11.90 -7.26 0.90
C ARG A 20 -10.60 -7.66 1.61
N GLY A 21 -10.02 -6.79 2.43
CA GLY A 21 -8.76 -7.02 3.12
C GLY A 21 -7.69 -5.98 2.80
N ARG A 22 -6.42 -6.37 2.96
CA ARG A 22 -5.26 -5.50 2.70
C ARG A 22 -4.70 -5.73 1.31
N VAL A 23 -4.24 -4.66 0.67
CA VAL A 23 -3.61 -4.72 -0.66
C VAL A 23 -2.33 -3.90 -0.67
N ALA A 24 -1.30 -4.40 -1.36
CA ALA A 24 -0.06 -3.68 -1.61
C ALA A 24 -0.32 -2.54 -2.60
N THR A 25 0.09 -1.32 -2.22
CA THR A 25 -0.02 -0.14 -3.08
C THR A 25 1.06 -0.17 -4.16
N GLY A 26 0.91 0.64 -5.22
CA GLY A 26 1.96 0.80 -6.24
C GLY A 26 3.33 1.14 -5.65
N GLN A 27 3.38 1.91 -4.56
CA GLN A 27 4.63 2.23 -3.85
C GLN A 27 5.31 0.99 -3.27
N ALA A 28 4.55 0.06 -2.68
CA ALA A 28 5.10 -1.18 -2.17
C ALA A 28 5.65 -2.07 -3.30
N TRP A 29 4.94 -2.18 -4.42
CA TRP A 29 5.43 -2.91 -5.60
C TRP A 29 6.76 -2.33 -6.09
N THR A 30 6.85 -1.01 -6.24
CA THR A 30 8.10 -0.34 -6.65
C THR A 30 9.22 -0.51 -5.63
N HIS A 31 8.93 -0.42 -4.33
CA HIS A 31 9.93 -0.63 -3.27
C HIS A 31 10.51 -2.05 -3.29
N LEU A 32 9.70 -3.04 -3.68
CA LEU A 32 10.11 -4.43 -3.86
C LEU A 32 10.79 -4.68 -5.23
N GLY A 33 10.91 -3.67 -6.09
CA GLY A 33 11.48 -3.82 -7.44
C GLY A 33 10.57 -4.61 -8.39
N MET A 34 9.28 -4.66 -8.12
CA MET A 34 8.30 -5.44 -8.88
C MET A 34 7.37 -4.55 -9.69
N THR A 35 6.86 -5.07 -10.81
CA THR A 35 5.87 -4.38 -11.62
C THR A 35 4.47 -4.51 -10.98
N PRO A 36 3.81 -3.39 -10.65
CA PRO A 36 2.46 -3.44 -10.12
C PRO A 36 1.45 -4.04 -11.12
N PRO A 37 0.48 -4.87 -10.67
CA PRO A 37 -0.61 -5.33 -11.53
C PRO A 37 -1.49 -4.17 -12.04
N SER A 38 -2.13 -4.35 -13.19
CA SER A 38 -3.07 -3.38 -13.77
C SER A 38 -4.21 -3.12 -12.79
N GLY A 39 -4.22 -1.94 -12.16
CA GLY A 39 -5.23 -1.51 -11.18
C GLY A 39 -4.68 -1.05 -9.83
N VAL A 40 -3.47 -1.44 -9.41
CA VAL A 40 -2.91 -0.95 -8.13
C VAL A 40 -2.29 0.45 -8.24
N SER A 41 -2.04 0.94 -9.45
CA SER A 41 -1.49 2.30 -9.67
C SER A 41 -2.44 3.40 -9.16
N GLY A 42 -3.76 3.14 -9.13
CA GLY A 42 -4.76 4.06 -8.58
C GLY A 42 -4.97 3.95 -7.07
N LEU A 43 -4.31 3.00 -6.40
CA LEU A 43 -4.36 2.84 -4.94
C LEU A 43 -3.28 3.65 -4.21
N SER A 44 -2.53 4.48 -4.94
CA SER A 44 -1.68 5.49 -4.31
C SER A 44 -2.57 6.40 -3.47
N GLN A 45 -2.22 6.58 -2.20
CA GLN A 45 -2.83 7.52 -1.27
C GLN A 45 -2.54 8.96 -1.71
N ALA A 46 -2.99 9.33 -2.91
CA ALA A 46 -2.87 10.67 -3.46
C ALA A 46 -3.94 11.53 -2.77
N GLY A 47 -3.52 12.30 -1.76
CA GLY A 47 -4.33 13.38 -1.18
C GLY A 47 -4.69 13.28 0.30
N LEU A 48 -4.01 12.46 1.13
CA LEU A 48 -4.31 12.49 2.58
C LEU A 48 -3.71 13.71 3.32
N PHE A 49 -2.80 14.47 2.68
CA PHE A 49 -2.10 15.60 3.30
C PHE A 49 -2.20 16.92 2.54
N ASP A 50 -3.26 17.12 1.77
CA ASP A 50 -3.68 18.45 1.28
C ASP A 50 -5.07 18.76 1.83
#